data_AF-A0AAU0F206-F1
#
_entry.id   AF-A0AAU0F206-F1
#
_cell.length_a   1.000
_cell.length_b   1.000
_cell.length_c   1.000
_cell.angle_alpha   90.00
_cell.angle_beta   90.00
_cell.angle_gamma   90.00
#
_symmetry.space_group_name_H-M   'P 1'
#
loop_
_entity.id
_entity.type
_entity.pdbx_description
1 polymer ?
#
loop_
_entity_poly.entity_id
_entity_poly.type
_entity_poly.pdbx_seq_one_letter_code
_entity_poly.pdbx_strand_id
1 'polypeptide(L)'
;MFKGGFENPETKLAKKIYPNVDTIDEAQKIQQFKTNGSNGAAILLYEFANGKGADIRNFHYDFDITQQFLANNRIAEIKNEFFVQLSKKGLTYNQFIDNNVMVRGGYSFSPDHTTIIDSAEKHVKANFVQFVVGGANIEFYPDNDYGWINVIIWNPMSRNSFLLHQADSYQRDGSGNNLPLSTIRQNFIFKLKVL
;
A
#
# COMPACT_ATOMS: atom_id res chain seq x y z
N MET A 1 10.34 -6.21 25.91
CA MET A 1 11.30 -5.10 25.86
C MET A 1 12.67 -5.69 25.53
N PHE A 2 13.11 -5.62 24.27
CA PHE A 2 14.44 -6.11 23.90
C PHE A 2 15.48 -5.10 24.39
N LYS A 3 16.24 -5.47 25.43
CA LYS A 3 17.42 -4.74 25.90
C LYS A 3 18.64 -5.31 25.17
N GLY A 4 19.23 -4.51 24.29
CA GLY A 4 20.46 -4.85 23.56
C GLY A 4 20.44 -4.18 22.19
N GLY A 5 21.54 -3.50 21.81
CA GLY A 5 21.71 -2.70 20.58
C GLY A 5 21.68 -3.48 19.26
N PHE A 6 20.81 -4.48 19.15
CA PHE A 6 20.51 -5.16 17.90
C PHE A 6 19.43 -4.38 17.16
N GLU A 7 19.86 -3.63 16.15
CA GLU A 7 18.97 -3.04 15.16
C GLU A 7 18.17 -4.16 14.47
N ASN A 8 16.83 -4.03 14.45
CA ASN A 8 15.96 -5.04 13.86
C ASN A 8 16.21 -5.17 12.34
N PRO A 9 15.96 -6.35 11.74
CA PRO A 9 16.23 -6.59 10.32
C PRO A 9 15.57 -5.57 9.38
N GLU A 10 14.38 -5.10 9.73
CA GLU A 10 13.62 -4.10 8.97
C GLU A 10 14.34 -2.76 8.93
N THR A 11 14.86 -2.30 10.08
CA THR A 11 15.63 -1.06 10.18
C THR A 11 16.95 -1.18 9.41
N LYS A 12 17.63 -2.33 9.49
CA LYS A 12 18.84 -2.59 8.71
C LYS A 12 18.57 -2.55 7.21
N LEU A 13 17.47 -3.16 6.76
CA LEU A 13 17.08 -3.14 5.35
C LEU A 13 16.73 -1.72 4.89
N ALA A 14 15.96 -0.98 5.70
CA ALA A 14 15.62 0.41 5.39
C ALA A 14 16.89 1.28 5.25
N LYS A 15 17.84 1.19 6.19
CA LYS A 15 19.11 1.92 6.12
C LYS A 15 20.03 1.47 4.99
N LYS A 16 19.96 0.21 4.57
CA LYS A 16 20.71 -0.26 3.40
C LYS A 16 20.25 0.44 2.11
N ILE A 17 18.96 0.73 2.01
CA ILE A 17 18.35 1.37 0.84
C ILE A 17 18.46 2.90 0.95
N TYR A 18 18.14 3.45 2.12
CA TYR A 18 18.23 4.88 2.39
C TYR A 18 18.99 5.15 3.70
N PRO A 19 20.32 5.33 3.65
CA PRO A 19 21.18 5.36 4.84
C PRO A 19 20.82 6.37 5.92
N ASN A 20 20.24 7.50 5.55
CA ASN A 20 19.89 8.58 6.46
C ASN A 20 18.39 8.59 6.85
N VAL A 21 17.65 7.49 6.61
CA VAL A 21 16.21 7.37 6.87
C VAL A 21 15.79 7.73 8.32
N ASP A 22 16.69 7.60 9.29
CA ASP A 22 16.46 7.91 10.70
C ASP A 22 16.70 9.37 11.11
N THR A 23 17.25 10.19 10.21
CA THR A 23 17.65 11.58 10.48
C THR A 23 16.88 12.63 9.68
N ILE A 24 16.09 12.20 8.70
CA ILE A 24 15.31 13.10 7.84
C ILE A 24 14.04 13.62 8.54
N ASP A 25 13.67 14.85 8.21
CA ASP A 25 12.42 15.45 8.63
C ASP A 25 11.23 15.04 7.73
N GLU A 26 10.03 15.47 8.11
CA GLU A 26 8.80 15.12 7.40
C GLU A 26 8.74 15.72 5.97
N ALA A 27 9.27 16.93 5.76
CA ALA A 27 9.29 17.55 4.44
C ALA A 27 10.21 16.77 3.48
N GLN A 28 11.37 16.33 3.97
CA GLN A 28 12.28 15.47 3.23
C GLN A 28 11.65 14.10 2.93
N LYS A 29 10.91 13.50 3.87
CA LYS A 29 10.16 12.26 3.61
C LYS A 29 9.14 12.44 2.50
N ILE A 30 8.34 13.50 2.56
CA ILE A 30 7.34 13.85 1.53
C ILE A 30 8.02 14.00 0.17
N GLN A 31 9.17 14.68 0.12
CA GLN A 31 9.94 14.80 -1.11
C GLN A 31 10.39 13.43 -1.63
N GLN A 32 10.89 12.53 -0.77
CA GLN A 32 11.25 11.18 -1.20
C GLN A 32 10.05 10.39 -1.71
N PHE A 33 8.89 10.44 -1.06
CA PHE A 33 7.70 9.76 -1.59
C PHE A 33 7.32 10.25 -2.99
N LYS A 34 7.55 11.54 -3.28
CA LYS A 34 7.29 12.15 -4.58
C LYS A 34 8.29 11.79 -5.65
N THR A 35 9.58 11.72 -5.33
CA THR A 35 10.65 11.64 -6.35
C THR A 35 11.46 10.34 -6.35
N ASN A 36 11.33 9.51 -5.31
CA ASN A 36 12.04 8.24 -5.19
C ASN A 36 11.24 7.24 -4.33
N GLY A 37 10.39 6.47 -5.00
CA GLY A 37 9.51 5.47 -4.40
C GLY A 37 10.27 4.41 -3.61
N SER A 38 11.48 4.01 -4.04
CA SER A 38 12.31 3.08 -3.29
C SER A 38 12.75 3.64 -1.93
N ASN A 39 13.17 4.91 -1.89
CA ASN A 39 13.44 5.61 -0.62
C ASN A 39 12.16 5.77 0.19
N GLY A 40 11.03 6.08 -0.46
CA GLY A 40 9.71 6.12 0.17
C GLY A 40 9.33 4.80 0.86
N ALA A 41 9.52 3.67 0.19
CA ALA A 41 9.28 2.35 0.76
C ALA A 41 10.23 2.05 1.94
N ALA A 42 11.50 2.47 1.85
CA ALA A 42 12.44 2.36 2.97
C ALA A 42 12.00 3.21 4.18
N ILE A 43 11.47 4.41 3.94
CA ILE A 43 10.88 5.27 4.99
C ILE A 43 9.70 4.56 5.66
N LEU A 44 8.76 4.01 4.89
CA LEU A 44 7.61 3.28 5.43
C LEU A 44 8.05 2.09 6.30
N LEU A 45 9.03 1.31 5.80
CA LEU A 45 9.59 0.18 6.54
C LEU A 45 10.26 0.62 7.85
N TYR A 46 11.05 1.69 7.81
CA TYR A 46 11.69 2.25 9.00
C TYR A 46 10.66 2.76 10.02
N GLU A 47 9.65 3.49 9.55
CA GLU A 47 8.57 4.04 10.37
C GLU A 47 7.79 2.93 11.04
N PHE A 48 7.46 1.87 10.31
CA PHE A 48 6.82 0.69 10.87
C PHE A 48 7.71 0.02 11.93
N ALA A 49 8.97 -0.26 11.58
CA ALA A 49 9.93 -0.93 12.46
C ALA A 49 10.19 -0.21 13.79
N ASN A 50 10.06 1.12 13.80
CA ASN A 50 10.41 1.96 14.95
C ASN A 50 9.20 2.66 15.59
N GLY A 51 7.99 2.47 15.06
CA GLY A 51 6.78 3.13 15.56
C GLY A 51 6.74 4.63 15.28
N LYS A 52 7.56 5.13 14.35
CA LYS A 52 7.66 6.56 14.04
C LYS A 52 6.74 6.98 12.91
N GLY A 53 6.42 8.27 12.83
CA GLY A 53 5.70 8.87 11.69
C GLY A 53 4.19 8.81 11.83
N ALA A 54 3.50 9.22 10.76
CA ALA A 54 2.05 9.29 10.72
C ALA A 54 1.38 7.92 10.87
N ASP A 55 0.14 7.92 11.36
CA ASP A 55 -0.76 6.76 11.37
C ASP A 55 -1.31 6.45 9.97
N ILE A 56 -1.58 7.50 9.19
CA ILE A 56 -2.07 7.43 7.82
C ILE A 56 -1.14 8.20 6.87
N ARG A 57 -0.77 7.55 5.77
CA ARG A 57 0.03 8.11 4.68
C ARG A 57 -0.80 8.12 3.40
N ASN A 58 -1.05 9.29 2.83
CA ASN A 58 -1.76 9.43 1.56
C ASN A 58 -0.77 9.70 0.43
N PHE A 59 -0.79 8.86 -0.60
CA PHE A 59 0.06 8.93 -1.77
C PHE A 59 -0.81 9.09 -3.01
N HIS A 60 -0.70 10.25 -3.65
CA HIS A 60 -1.42 10.54 -4.87
C HIS A 60 -0.65 10.02 -6.10
N TYR A 61 -1.31 9.98 -7.26
CA TYR A 61 -0.71 9.46 -8.49
C TYR A 61 0.57 10.19 -8.95
N ASP A 62 0.72 11.47 -8.59
CA ASP A 62 1.92 12.26 -8.86
C ASP A 62 3.13 11.86 -8.01
N PHE A 63 2.96 10.96 -7.03
CA PHE A 63 4.05 10.46 -6.21
C PHE A 63 4.71 9.26 -6.87
N ASP A 64 6.04 9.25 -6.96
CA ASP A 64 6.80 8.14 -7.52
C ASP A 64 6.52 6.82 -6.78
N ILE A 65 6.27 6.85 -5.47
CA ILE A 65 5.87 5.63 -4.73
C ILE A 65 4.54 5.04 -5.26
N THR A 66 3.57 5.88 -5.65
CA THR A 66 2.30 5.42 -6.23
C THR A 66 2.53 4.86 -7.63
N GLN A 67 3.34 5.53 -8.44
CA GLN A 67 3.66 5.09 -9.80
C GLN A 67 4.39 3.74 -9.79
N GLN A 68 5.38 3.58 -8.91
CA GLN A 68 6.07 2.31 -8.72
C GLN A 68 5.15 1.22 -8.17
N PHE A 69 4.25 1.53 -7.24
CA PHE A 69 3.27 0.57 -6.76
C PHE A 69 2.38 0.07 -7.91
N LEU A 70 1.92 0.96 -8.78
CA LEU A 70 1.04 0.68 -9.92
C LEU A 70 1.76 0.16 -11.18
N ALA A 71 3.09 0.04 -11.16
CA ALA A 71 3.88 -0.43 -12.30
C ALA A 71 3.52 -1.86 -12.74
N ASN A 72 3.98 -2.25 -13.92
CA ASN A 72 3.67 -3.53 -14.57
C ASN A 72 2.16 -3.68 -14.88
N ASN A 73 1.61 -4.89 -14.79
CA ASN A 73 0.23 -5.19 -15.15
C ASN A 73 -0.81 -4.78 -14.07
N ARG A 74 -0.41 -4.09 -13.00
CA ARG A 74 -1.31 -3.81 -11.87
C ARG A 74 -2.54 -3.01 -12.25
N ILE A 75 -2.38 -2.01 -13.11
CA ILE A 75 -3.52 -1.21 -13.60
C ILE A 75 -4.56 -2.10 -14.31
N ALA A 76 -4.10 -3.08 -15.11
CA ALA A 76 -4.98 -4.02 -15.77
C ALA A 76 -5.66 -4.97 -14.77
N GLU A 77 -4.92 -5.45 -13.76
CA GLU A 77 -5.47 -6.28 -12.68
C GLU A 77 -6.55 -5.54 -11.88
N ILE A 78 -6.31 -4.28 -11.51
CA ILE A 78 -7.25 -3.42 -10.79
C ILE A 78 -8.51 -3.16 -11.63
N LYS A 79 -8.33 -2.89 -12.93
CA LYS A 79 -9.45 -2.73 -13.86
C LYS A 79 -10.29 -4.00 -13.97
N ASN A 80 -9.66 -5.17 -14.05
CA ASN A 80 -10.38 -6.44 -14.07
C ASN A 80 -11.14 -6.69 -12.75
N GLU A 81 -10.51 -6.43 -11.62
CA GLU A 81 -11.14 -6.55 -10.29
C GLU A 81 -12.39 -5.66 -10.17
N PHE A 82 -12.34 -4.42 -10.68
CA PHE A 82 -13.50 -3.54 -10.73
C PHE A 82 -14.71 -4.19 -11.43
N PHE A 83 -14.52 -4.73 -12.65
CA PHE A 83 -15.60 -5.38 -13.39
C PHE A 83 -16.08 -6.67 -12.74
N VAL A 84 -15.18 -7.44 -12.14
CA VAL A 84 -15.55 -8.62 -11.34
C VAL A 84 -16.47 -8.21 -10.19
N GLN A 85 -16.15 -7.14 -9.46
CA GLN A 85 -16.96 -6.68 -8.33
C GLN A 85 -18.29 -6.05 -8.76
N LEU A 86 -18.34 -5.36 -9.90
CA LEU A 86 -19.61 -4.90 -10.49
C LEU A 86 -20.51 -6.08 -10.83
N SER A 87 -19.97 -7.09 -11.52
CA SER A 87 -20.71 -8.31 -11.89
C SER A 87 -21.24 -9.06 -10.67
N LYS A 88 -20.42 -9.24 -9.63
CA LYS A 88 -20.84 -9.85 -8.35
C LYS A 88 -22.00 -9.12 -7.67
N LYS A 89 -22.11 -7.80 -7.89
CA LYS A 89 -23.19 -6.96 -7.35
C LYS A 89 -24.38 -6.81 -8.30
N GLY A 90 -24.33 -7.40 -9.50
CA GLY A 90 -25.36 -7.23 -10.53
C GLY A 90 -25.46 -5.79 -11.05
N LEU A 91 -24.35 -5.04 -11.05
CA LEU A 91 -24.30 -3.65 -11.48
C LEU A 91 -23.61 -3.53 -12.85
N THR A 92 -24.12 -2.63 -13.68
CA THR A 92 -23.42 -2.08 -14.86
C THR A 92 -22.57 -0.87 -14.46
N TYR A 93 -21.65 -0.43 -15.34
CA TYR A 93 -20.91 0.81 -15.12
C TYR A 93 -21.83 2.02 -14.93
N ASN A 94 -22.87 2.17 -15.78
CA ASN A 94 -23.81 3.28 -15.67
C ASN A 94 -24.56 3.25 -14.32
N GLN A 95 -25.03 2.07 -13.89
CA GLN A 95 -25.68 1.95 -12.57
C GLN A 95 -24.73 2.25 -11.41
N PHE A 96 -23.44 1.94 -11.53
CA PHE A 96 -22.44 2.31 -10.54
C PHE A 96 -22.28 3.84 -10.44
N ILE A 97 -22.23 4.54 -11.58
CA ILE A 97 -22.17 6.00 -11.65
C ILE A 97 -23.48 6.64 -11.16
N ASP A 98 -24.61 6.28 -11.76
CA ASP A 98 -25.92 6.90 -11.53
C ASP A 98 -26.40 6.72 -10.08
N ASN A 99 -26.13 5.56 -9.48
CA ASN A 99 -26.51 5.28 -8.09
C ASN A 99 -25.48 5.78 -7.07
N ASN A 100 -24.37 6.36 -7.53
CA ASN A 100 -23.26 6.82 -6.70
C ASN A 100 -22.74 5.76 -5.70
N VAL A 101 -22.56 4.51 -6.15
CA VAL A 101 -22.25 3.36 -5.27
C VAL A 101 -20.75 3.17 -5.11
N MET A 102 -20.26 3.02 -3.88
CA MET A 102 -18.90 2.53 -3.63
C MET A 102 -18.83 1.01 -3.71
N VAL A 103 -17.81 0.48 -4.40
CA VAL A 103 -17.57 -0.96 -4.54
C VAL A 103 -16.21 -1.30 -3.94
N ARG A 104 -16.17 -2.35 -3.11
CA ARG A 104 -14.93 -2.87 -2.53
C ARG A 104 -14.41 -4.06 -3.34
N GLY A 105 -13.10 -4.11 -3.52
CA GLY A 105 -12.36 -5.23 -4.08
C GLY A 105 -11.12 -5.54 -3.25
N GLY A 106 -10.40 -6.58 -3.66
CA GLY A 106 -9.16 -7.00 -3.01
C GLY A 106 -8.00 -7.02 -4.01
N TYR A 107 -6.80 -6.73 -3.51
CA TYR A 107 -5.54 -6.95 -4.21
C TYR A 107 -4.65 -7.87 -3.39
N SER A 108 -4.63 -9.16 -3.72
CA SER A 108 -3.77 -10.12 -3.03
C SER A 108 -2.36 -10.14 -3.66
N PHE A 109 -1.36 -9.76 -2.88
CA PHE A 109 0.07 -9.93 -3.20
C PHE A 109 0.64 -11.26 -2.70
N SER A 110 -0.11 -11.96 -1.82
CA SER A 110 0.18 -13.24 -1.17
C SER A 110 -1.15 -14.03 -1.05
N PRO A 111 -1.17 -15.37 -1.12
CA PRO A 111 -2.34 -16.12 -1.54
C PRO A 111 -3.36 -16.21 -0.42
N ASP A 112 -4.60 -15.82 -0.72
CA ASP A 112 -5.74 -16.51 -0.13
C ASP A 112 -6.40 -17.48 -1.12
N HIS A 113 -6.21 -17.34 -2.45
CA HIS A 113 -6.87 -18.23 -3.43
C HIS A 113 -6.08 -18.51 -4.73
N THR A 114 -4.78 -18.24 -4.81
CA THR A 114 -3.95 -18.54 -6.00
C THR A 114 -2.95 -19.65 -5.74
N THR A 115 -2.48 -20.30 -6.80
CA THR A 115 -1.44 -21.32 -6.67
C THR A 115 -0.16 -20.70 -6.08
N ILE A 116 0.62 -21.48 -5.33
CA ILE A 116 1.91 -21.06 -4.76
C ILE A 116 2.85 -20.50 -5.84
N ILE A 117 2.71 -21.00 -7.08
CA ILE A 117 3.49 -20.58 -8.25
C ILE A 117 3.17 -19.12 -8.62
N ASP A 118 1.90 -18.74 -8.71
CA ASP A 118 1.49 -17.35 -9.02
C ASP A 118 1.99 -16.36 -7.97
N SER A 119 1.99 -16.77 -6.69
CA SER A 119 2.51 -15.97 -5.59
C SER A 119 4.02 -15.78 -5.67
N ALA A 120 4.77 -16.86 -5.95
CA ALA A 120 6.21 -16.80 -6.11
C ALA A 120 6.60 -15.92 -7.31
N GLU A 121 5.86 -16.02 -8.42
CA GLU A 121 6.08 -15.16 -9.58
C GLU A 121 5.81 -13.69 -9.31
N LYS A 122 4.74 -13.36 -8.58
CA LYS A 122 4.44 -11.98 -8.18
C LYS A 122 5.53 -11.41 -7.27
N HIS A 123 6.09 -12.22 -6.37
CA HIS A 123 7.22 -11.82 -5.53
C HIS A 123 8.51 -11.62 -6.33
N VAL A 124 8.82 -12.49 -7.30
CA VAL A 124 10.02 -12.37 -8.14
C VAL A 124 9.96 -11.15 -9.08
N LYS A 125 8.76 -10.81 -9.58
CA LYS A 125 8.55 -9.68 -10.50
C LYS A 125 8.28 -8.35 -9.79
N ALA A 126 8.16 -8.34 -8.46
CA ALA A 126 7.85 -7.14 -7.70
C ALA A 126 9.05 -6.21 -7.58
N ASN A 127 8.81 -4.91 -7.76
CA ASN A 127 9.77 -3.90 -7.32
C ASN A 127 9.72 -3.76 -5.78
N PHE A 128 10.69 -3.01 -5.24
CA PHE A 128 10.81 -2.86 -3.79
C PHE A 128 9.57 -2.22 -3.13
N VAL A 129 8.93 -1.24 -3.79
CA VAL A 129 7.69 -0.63 -3.30
C VAL A 129 6.57 -1.67 -3.19
N GLN A 130 6.39 -2.45 -4.25
CA GLN A 130 5.38 -3.50 -4.31
C GLN A 130 5.61 -4.58 -3.23
N PHE A 131 6.87 -4.93 -2.97
CA PHE A 131 7.23 -5.86 -1.91
C PHE A 131 6.91 -5.32 -0.51
N VAL A 132 7.27 -4.06 -0.23
CA VAL A 132 7.03 -3.44 1.09
C VAL A 132 5.55 -3.23 1.37
N VAL A 133 4.79 -2.74 0.39
CA VAL A 133 3.34 -2.49 0.56
C VAL A 133 2.57 -3.81 0.60
N GLY A 134 2.95 -4.78 -0.23
CA GLY A 134 2.31 -6.09 -0.26
C GLY A 134 0.86 -6.04 -0.76
N GLY A 135 0.01 -6.86 -0.12
CA GLY A 135 -1.41 -7.00 -0.46
C GLY A 135 -2.23 -5.82 0.07
N ALA A 136 -3.28 -5.44 -0.61
CA ALA A 136 -4.07 -4.26 -0.28
C ALA A 136 -5.56 -4.48 -0.53
N ASN A 137 -6.38 -3.63 0.06
CA ASN A 137 -7.80 -3.52 -0.27
C ASN A 137 -8.00 -2.42 -1.30
N ILE A 138 -9.04 -2.53 -2.11
CA ILE A 138 -9.37 -1.53 -3.12
C ILE A 138 -10.79 -1.02 -2.86
N GLU A 139 -10.95 0.30 -2.92
CA GLU A 139 -12.25 0.97 -2.93
C GLU A 139 -12.39 1.74 -4.25
N PHE A 140 -13.47 1.44 -4.98
CA PHE A 140 -13.83 2.08 -6.24
C PHE A 140 -14.99 3.04 -6.00
N TYR A 141 -14.82 4.28 -6.44
CA TYR A 141 -15.83 5.33 -6.35
C TYR A 141 -16.14 5.88 -7.75
N PRO A 142 -17.38 6.29 -7.99
CA PRO A 142 -17.76 7.00 -9.20
C PRO A 142 -16.88 8.24 -9.43
N ASP A 143 -16.68 8.57 -10.70
CA ASP A 143 -16.09 9.84 -11.12
C ASP A 143 -17.05 10.55 -12.08
N ASN A 144 -16.98 11.88 -12.11
CA ASN A 144 -17.83 12.68 -12.99
C ASN A 144 -17.38 12.59 -14.46
N ASP A 145 -16.13 12.20 -14.71
CA ASP A 145 -15.59 12.04 -16.05
C ASP A 145 -16.03 10.68 -16.61
N TYR A 146 -16.81 10.69 -17.70
CA TYR A 146 -17.31 9.44 -18.31
C TYR A 146 -16.17 8.49 -18.69
N GLY A 147 -16.31 7.22 -18.29
CA GLY A 147 -15.32 6.19 -18.49
C GLY A 147 -14.19 6.19 -17.45
N TRP A 148 -14.22 7.09 -16.47
CA TRP A 148 -13.27 7.13 -15.35
C TRP A 148 -13.92 6.71 -14.04
N ILE A 149 -13.08 6.28 -13.10
CA ILE A 149 -13.42 6.00 -11.71
C ILE A 149 -12.32 6.53 -10.79
N ASN A 150 -12.68 6.82 -9.54
CA ASN A 150 -11.74 7.10 -8.46
C ASN A 150 -11.38 5.80 -7.75
N VAL A 151 -10.08 5.60 -7.49
CA VAL A 151 -9.57 4.38 -6.85
C VAL A 151 -8.77 4.77 -5.62
N ILE A 152 -9.09 4.12 -4.50
CA ILE A 152 -8.28 4.15 -3.28
C ILE A 152 -7.82 2.73 -3.00
N ILE A 153 -6.52 2.51 -3.08
CA ILE A 153 -5.90 1.25 -2.65
C ILE A 153 -5.31 1.49 -1.27
N TRP A 154 -5.70 0.70 -0.28
CA TRP A 154 -5.18 0.85 1.07
C TRP A 154 -4.58 -0.42 1.65
N ASN A 155 -3.41 -0.28 2.26
CA ASN A 155 -2.70 -1.34 2.97
C ASN A 155 -2.52 -0.95 4.44
N PRO A 156 -2.97 -1.79 5.39
CA PRO A 156 -2.55 -1.69 6.77
C PRO A 156 -1.25 -2.49 6.97
N MET A 157 -0.10 -1.82 6.88
CA MET A 157 1.18 -2.44 7.20
C MET A 157 1.23 -2.73 8.69
N SER A 158 1.02 -3.99 9.05
CA SER A 158 0.88 -4.47 10.42
C SER A 158 1.76 -5.69 10.68
N ARG A 159 2.00 -6.04 11.95
CA ARG A 159 2.74 -7.27 12.30
C ARG A 159 2.07 -8.50 11.71
N ASN A 160 0.74 -8.55 11.78
CA ASN A 160 -0.05 -9.67 11.24
C ASN A 160 0.17 -9.84 9.73
N SER A 161 0.23 -8.76 8.96
CA SER A 161 0.44 -8.83 7.50
C SER A 161 1.90 -9.03 7.11
N PHE A 162 2.84 -8.46 7.87
CA PHE A 162 4.28 -8.55 7.58
C PHE A 162 4.93 -9.86 8.07
N LEU A 163 4.42 -10.42 9.18
CA LEU A 163 4.90 -11.66 9.79
C LEU A 163 3.96 -12.86 9.54
N LEU A 164 3.20 -12.86 8.44
CA LEU A 164 2.39 -14.00 8.00
C LEU A 164 1.45 -14.56 9.09
N HIS A 165 0.70 -13.67 9.73
CA HIS A 165 -0.31 -13.98 10.73
C HIS A 165 0.18 -14.53 12.08
N GLN A 166 1.47 -14.35 12.40
CA GLN A 166 2.06 -14.89 13.63
C GLN A 166 2.04 -13.91 14.81
N ALA A 167 1.39 -12.75 14.69
CA ALA A 167 1.41 -11.73 15.74
C ALA A 167 0.20 -10.78 15.70
N ASP A 168 -0.22 -10.37 16.89
CA ASP A 168 -1.25 -9.34 17.07
C ASP A 168 -0.80 -7.97 16.54
N SER A 169 -1.75 -7.26 15.95
CA SER A 169 -1.57 -5.90 15.45
C SER A 169 -1.99 -4.88 16.50
N TYR A 170 -1.19 -3.81 16.65
CA TYR A 170 -1.51 -2.67 17.51
C TYR A 170 -1.74 -1.46 16.63
N GLN A 171 -2.74 -0.64 16.96
CA GLN A 171 -3.01 0.62 16.25
C GLN A 171 -2.06 1.72 16.73
N ARG A 172 -1.81 2.69 15.86
CA ARG A 172 -1.13 3.94 16.20
C ARG A 172 -2.08 4.88 16.93
N ASP A 173 -1.54 5.71 17.80
CA ASP A 173 -2.31 6.74 18.54
C ASP A 173 -2.27 8.12 17.85
N GLY A 174 -1.53 8.23 16.73
CA GLY A 174 -1.42 9.47 15.95
C GLY A 174 -0.40 10.49 16.51
N SER A 175 0.28 10.19 17.62
CA SER A 175 1.23 11.11 18.27
C SER A 175 2.57 11.27 17.53
N GLY A 176 2.82 10.46 16.50
CA GLY A 176 4.09 10.39 15.78
C GLY A 176 5.18 9.53 16.45
N ASN A 177 4.98 9.13 17.71
CA ASN A 177 5.84 8.24 18.48
C ASN A 177 5.01 7.08 19.07
N ASN A 178 4.87 6.03 18.30
CA ASN A 178 4.05 4.86 18.60
C ASN A 178 4.91 3.68 19.03
N LEU A 179 4.24 2.59 19.45
CA LEU A 179 4.92 1.31 19.65
C LEU A 179 5.57 0.83 18.34
N PRO A 180 6.82 0.31 18.39
CA PRO A 180 7.43 -0.37 17.26
C PRO A 180 6.52 -1.44 16.67
N LEU A 181 6.50 -1.54 15.33
CA LEU A 181 5.64 -2.44 14.56
C LEU A 181 4.13 -2.17 14.71
N SER A 182 3.75 -0.97 15.15
CA SER A 182 2.36 -0.51 15.11
C SER A 182 1.90 -0.24 13.68
N THR A 183 0.62 -0.49 13.43
CA THR A 183 0.03 -0.47 12.10
C THR A 183 0.12 0.92 11.46
N ILE A 184 0.68 1.00 10.26
CA ILE A 184 0.60 2.20 9.40
C ILE A 184 -0.41 1.91 8.30
N ARG A 185 -1.35 2.82 8.06
CA ARG A 185 -2.22 2.76 6.89
C ARG A 185 -1.59 3.57 5.75
N GLN A 186 -1.32 2.93 4.62
CA GLN A 186 -0.98 3.63 3.38
C GLN A 186 -2.20 3.65 2.46
N ASN A 187 -2.52 4.81 1.88
CA ASN A 187 -3.54 4.98 0.87
C ASN A 187 -2.90 5.45 -0.44
N PHE A 188 -3.09 4.73 -1.53
CA PHE A 188 -2.70 5.10 -2.89
C PHE A 188 -3.96 5.56 -3.64
N ILE A 189 -3.96 6.81 -4.07
CA ILE A 189 -5.16 7.52 -4.55
C ILE A 189 -4.94 7.98 -5.98
N PHE A 190 -5.77 7.52 -6.91
CA PHE A 190 -5.65 7.86 -8.33
C PHE A 190 -6.98 7.70 -9.08
N LYS A 191 -7.07 8.34 -10.26
CA LYS A 191 -8.15 8.10 -11.21
C LYS A 191 -7.76 6.99 -12.20
N LEU A 192 -8.71 6.16 -12.59
CA LEU A 192 -8.51 5.06 -13.53
C LEU A 192 -9.53 5.11 -14.68
N LYS A 193 -9.05 5.03 -15.91
CA LYS A 193 -9.90 4.89 -17.10
C LYS A 193 -10.31 3.43 -17.31
N VAL A 194 -11.61 3.16 -17.33
CA VAL A 194 -12.19 1.81 -17.42
C VAL A 194 -12.98 1.57 -18.71
N LEU A 195 -13.42 2.62 -19.41
CA LEU A 195 -14.03 2.54 -20.74
C LEU A 195 -13.15 3.22 -21.80
#